data_AF-A0AAV5E7A0-F1
#
_entry.id   AF-A0AAV5E7A0-F1
#
_cell.length_a   1.000
_cell.length_b   1.000
_cell.length_c   1.000
_cell.angle_alpha   90.00
_cell.angle_beta   90.00
_cell.angle_gamma   90.00
#
_symmetry.space_group_name_H-M   'P 1'
#
loop_
_entity.id
_entity.type
_entity.pdbx_description
1 polymer ?
#
loop_
_entity_poly.entity_id
_entity_poly.type
_entity_poly.pdbx_seq_one_letter_code
_entity_poly.pdbx_strand_id
1 'polypeptide(L)'
;MPLQSHSISARVQPLVHNAVKEHGKISMIWVGPTPGVILHDPKLVREVLSNKSGHFKKEELPSRFMKLIGLGLLNHEGDKWAVHRKIINHAFLLEKLKVT
;
A
#
# COMPACT_ATOMS: atom_id res chain seq x y z
N MET A 1 4.06 -18.29 19.60
CA MET A 1 4.63 -16.92 19.72
C MET A 1 4.23 -16.35 21.07
N PRO A 2 5.12 -15.67 21.80
CA PRO A 2 4.73 -14.95 23.01
C PRO A 2 3.67 -13.89 22.69
N LEU A 3 2.78 -13.62 23.64
CA LEU A 3 1.62 -12.73 23.45
C LEU A 3 1.96 -11.30 22.95
N GLN A 4 3.21 -10.87 23.09
CA GLN A 4 3.69 -9.54 22.70
C GLN A 4 4.56 -9.53 21.42
N SER A 5 4.62 -10.64 20.68
CA SER A 5 5.41 -10.68 19.43
C SER A 5 4.65 -10.05 18.27
N HIS A 6 5.23 -9.02 17.65
CA HIS A 6 4.73 -8.40 16.42
C HIS A 6 5.11 -9.16 15.14
N SER A 7 5.81 -10.30 15.24
CA SER A 7 6.29 -11.09 14.11
C SER A 7 5.18 -11.93 13.48
N ILE A 8 4.12 -11.30 12.98
CA ILE A 8 2.91 -11.99 12.48
C ILE A 8 2.93 -12.26 10.96
N SER A 9 3.94 -11.75 10.25
CA SER A 9 3.98 -11.77 8.78
C SER A 9 3.83 -13.16 8.18
N ALA A 10 4.48 -14.18 8.77
CA ALA A 10 4.36 -15.56 8.35
C ALA A 10 2.93 -16.12 8.43
N ARG A 11 2.07 -15.57 9.31
CA ARG A 11 0.67 -16.00 9.45
C ARG A 11 -0.29 -15.16 8.60
N VAL A 12 -0.07 -13.85 8.52
CA VAL A 12 -0.96 -12.92 7.81
C VAL A 12 -0.75 -13.01 6.29
N GLN A 13 0.50 -13.19 5.85
CA GLN A 13 0.84 -13.21 4.44
C GLN A 13 1.95 -14.24 4.15
N PRO A 14 1.66 -15.54 4.32
CA PRO A 14 2.66 -16.61 4.24
C PRO A 14 3.38 -16.65 2.89
N LEU A 15 2.68 -16.41 1.79
CA LEU A 15 3.26 -16.40 0.44
C LEU A 15 4.38 -15.36 0.30
N VAL A 16 4.10 -14.12 0.71
CA VAL A 16 5.07 -13.01 0.68
C VAL A 16 6.22 -13.28 1.65
N HIS A 17 5.92 -13.77 2.86
CA HIS A 17 6.92 -14.10 3.86
C HIS A 17 7.93 -15.14 3.35
N ASN A 18 7.43 -16.23 2.75
CA ASN A 18 8.28 -17.29 2.22
C ASN A 18 9.09 -16.82 1.01
N ALA A 19 8.47 -16.10 0.07
CA ALA A 19 9.17 -15.58 -1.11
C ALA A 19 10.34 -14.64 -0.72
N VAL A 20 10.15 -13.77 0.27
CA VAL A 20 11.23 -12.90 0.79
C VAL A 20 12.29 -13.72 1.52
N LYS A 21 11.90 -14.73 2.29
CA LYS A 21 12.82 -15.59 3.03
C LYS A 21 13.69 -16.43 2.09
N GLU A 22 13.13 -16.94 1.00
CA GLU A 22 13.80 -17.85 0.06
C GLU A 22 14.60 -17.12 -1.02
N HIS A 23 14.08 -16.00 -1.53
CA HIS A 23 14.67 -15.31 -2.69
C HIS A 23 15.25 -13.93 -2.35
N GLY A 24 15.11 -13.47 -1.10
CA GLY A 24 15.67 -12.22 -0.62
C GLY A 24 14.73 -11.02 -0.74
N LYS A 25 15.30 -9.82 -0.55
CA LYS A 25 14.52 -8.58 -0.40
C LYS A 25 13.81 -8.10 -1.67
N ILE A 26 14.28 -8.54 -2.83
CA ILE A 26 13.62 -8.33 -4.12
C ILE A 26 13.30 -9.71 -4.65
N SER A 27 12.02 -10.03 -4.71
CA SER A 27 11.56 -11.37 -5.09
C SER A 27 10.30 -11.28 -5.94
N MET A 28 10.03 -12.34 -6.69
CA MET A 28 8.89 -12.39 -7.61
C MET A 28 7.83 -13.33 -7.05
N ILE A 29 6.58 -12.93 -7.18
CA ILE A 29 5.41 -13.75 -6.86
C ILE A 29 4.41 -13.71 -7.99
N TRP A 30 3.47 -14.64 -7.99
CA TRP A 30 2.33 -14.62 -8.89
C TRP A 30 1.07 -14.27 -8.11
N VAL A 31 0.37 -13.23 -8.54
CA VAL A 31 -0.95 -12.83 -8.04
C VAL A 31 -1.98 -13.23 -9.09
N GLY A 32 -2.47 -14.47 -8.98
CA GLY A 32 -3.23 -15.09 -10.07
C GLY A 32 -2.36 -15.22 -11.34
N PRO A 33 -2.84 -14.78 -12.51
CA PRO A 33 -2.06 -14.82 -13.75
C PRO A 33 -1.05 -13.66 -13.88
N THR A 34 -1.06 -12.69 -12.95
CA THR A 34 -0.25 -11.48 -13.03
C THR A 34 1.02 -11.64 -12.19
N PRO A 35 2.22 -11.48 -12.77
CA PRO A 35 3.44 -11.48 -12.00
C PRO A 35 3.58 -10.18 -11.19
N GLY A 36 4.03 -10.29 -9.95
CA GLY A 36 4.31 -9.17 -9.06
C GLY A 36 5.73 -9.23 -8.51
N VAL A 37 6.32 -8.06 -8.27
CA VAL A 37 7.64 -7.93 -7.63
C VAL A 37 7.45 -7.42 -6.21
N ILE A 38 7.97 -8.16 -5.24
CA ILE A 38 8.06 -7.73 -3.85
C ILE A 38 9.30 -6.86 -3.68
N LEU A 39 9.10 -5.68 -3.10
CA LEU A 39 10.17 -4.81 -2.65
C LEU A 39 10.16 -4.76 -1.11
N HIS A 40 11.13 -5.43 -0.49
CA HIS A 40 11.33 -5.48 0.96
C HIS A 40 12.57 -4.66 1.40
N ASP A 41 13.04 -3.75 0.56
CA ASP A 41 14.04 -2.74 0.91
C ASP A 41 13.39 -1.37 1.12
N PRO A 42 13.49 -0.76 2.32
CA PRO A 42 12.85 0.54 2.60
C PRO A 42 13.28 1.67 1.68
N LYS A 43 14.52 1.67 1.17
CA LYS A 43 15.00 2.71 0.25
C LYS A 43 14.29 2.61 -1.09
N LEU A 44 14.21 1.41 -1.66
CA LEU A 44 13.52 1.16 -2.93
C LEU A 44 12.02 1.40 -2.81
N VAL A 45 11.39 0.95 -1.72
CA VAL A 45 9.96 1.21 -1.46
C VAL A 45 9.70 2.71 -1.42
N ARG A 46 10.55 3.48 -0.73
CA ARG A 46 10.42 4.94 -0.68
C ARG A 46 10.58 5.57 -2.06
N GLU A 47 11.56 5.11 -2.83
CA GLU A 47 11.80 5.61 -4.19
C GLU A 47 10.57 5.41 -5.08
N VAL A 48 10.04 4.18 -5.13
CA VAL A 48 8.85 3.84 -5.91
C VAL A 48 7.62 4.63 -5.46
N LEU A 49 7.35 4.70 -4.15
CA LEU A 49 6.17 5.39 -3.61
C LEU A 49 6.24 6.92 -3.67
N SER A 50 7.45 7.49 -3.71
CA SER A 50 7.65 8.94 -3.80
C SER A 50 7.74 9.43 -5.25
N ASN A 51 7.94 8.52 -6.21
CA ASN A 51 8.12 8.86 -7.60
C ASN A 51 6.79 9.37 -8.21
N LYS A 52 6.80 10.62 -8.65
CA LYS A 52 5.65 11.30 -9.29
C LYS A 52 5.77 11.38 -10.82
N SER A 53 6.73 10.69 -11.43
CA SER A 53 6.92 10.67 -12.89
C SER A 53 5.80 9.92 -13.63
N GLY A 54 4.91 9.25 -12.90
CA GLY A 54 3.81 8.45 -13.46
C GLY A 54 4.22 7.06 -13.94
N HIS A 55 5.48 6.66 -13.73
CA HIS A 55 5.97 5.31 -14.07
C HIS A 55 5.35 4.22 -13.19
N PHE A 56 5.05 4.56 -11.93
CA PHE A 56 4.39 3.66 -10.99
C PHE A 56 2.97 4.14 -10.75
N LYS A 57 2.00 3.36 -11.24
CA LYS A 57 0.58 3.56 -10.97
C LYS A 57 0.13 2.61 -9.88
N LYS A 58 -0.91 3.01 -9.15
CA LYS A 58 -1.61 2.15 -8.22
C LYS A 58 -2.26 1.02 -9.01
N GLU A 59 -2.23 -0.17 -8.42
CA GLU A 59 -2.96 -1.30 -8.96
C GLU A 59 -4.47 -1.03 -8.88
N GLU A 60 -5.19 -1.30 -9.96
CA GLU A 60 -6.65 -1.22 -9.96
C GLU A 60 -7.20 -2.30 -9.03
N LEU A 61 -7.80 -1.88 -7.92
CA LEU A 61 -8.43 -2.82 -7.01
C LEU A 61 -9.54 -3.59 -7.76
N PRO A 62 -9.64 -4.93 -7.57
CA PRO A 62 -10.73 -5.69 -8.15
C PRO A 62 -12.08 -5.09 -7.76
N SER A 63 -13.04 -5.11 -8.68
CA SER A 63 -14.35 -4.44 -8.53
C SER A 63 -15.10 -4.79 -7.25
N ARG A 64 -14.88 -6.01 -6.70
CA ARG A 64 -15.42 -6.44 -5.40
C ARG A 64 -14.88 -5.60 -4.22
N PHE A 65 -13.59 -5.28 -4.22
CA PHE A 65 -12.95 -4.47 -3.18
C PHE A 65 -13.31 -2.99 -3.32
N MET A 66 -13.43 -2.50 -4.56
CA MET A 66 -13.90 -1.15 -4.85
C MET A 66 -15.26 -0.84 -4.22
N LYS A 67 -16.20 -1.82 -4.23
CA LYS A 67 -17.52 -1.66 -3.60
C LYS A 67 -17.46 -1.53 -2.07
N LEU A 68 -16.46 -2.16 -1.43
CA LEU A 68 -16.32 -2.14 0.03
C LEU A 68 -15.63 -0.88 0.53
N ILE A 69 -14.63 -0.39 -0.21
CA ILE A 69 -13.77 0.73 0.21
C ILE A 69 -14.29 2.07 -0.37
N GLY A 70 -15.18 2.00 -1.35
CA GLY A 70 -15.69 3.15 -2.09
C GLY A 70 -14.71 3.67 -3.14
N LEU A 71 -15.22 4.49 -4.06
CA LEU A 71 -14.42 5.21 -5.06
C LEU A 71 -13.72 6.42 -4.41
N GLY A 72 -12.84 6.15 -3.44
CA GLY A 72 -12.17 7.18 -2.64
C GLY A 72 -10.72 7.45 -3.04
N LEU A 73 -10.03 8.15 -2.14
CA LEU A 73 -8.65 8.60 -2.29
C LEU A 73 -7.64 7.45 -2.53
N LEU A 74 -7.94 6.24 -2.05
CA LEU A 74 -7.10 5.06 -2.29
C LEU A 74 -7.03 4.72 -3.78
N ASN A 75 -8.13 4.89 -4.52
CA ASN A 75 -8.25 4.49 -5.91
C ASN A 75 -7.99 5.63 -6.91
N HIS A 76 -8.09 6.89 -6.47
CA HIS A 76 -7.81 8.02 -7.36
C HIS A 76 -6.31 8.22 -7.60
N GLU A 77 -6.00 8.69 -8.81
CA GLU A 77 -4.68 9.15 -9.25
C GLU A 77 -4.75 10.55 -9.84
N GLY A 78 -3.58 11.16 -10.05
CA GLY A 78 -3.43 12.46 -10.73
C GLY A 78 -4.28 13.56 -10.12
N ASP A 79 -4.91 14.36 -10.98
CA ASP A 79 -5.71 15.53 -10.58
C ASP A 79 -6.90 15.16 -9.69
N LYS A 80 -7.56 14.03 -9.99
CA LYS A 80 -8.67 13.54 -9.15
C LYS A 80 -8.19 13.27 -7.73
N TRP A 81 -7.03 12.64 -7.57
CA TRP A 81 -6.43 12.44 -6.25
C TRP A 81 -6.07 13.76 -5.57
N ALA A 82 -5.47 14.70 -6.31
CA ALA A 82 -5.04 15.99 -5.77
C ALA A 82 -6.22 16.81 -5.22
N VAL A 83 -7.34 16.86 -5.95
CA VAL A 83 -8.57 17.56 -5.52
C VAL A 83 -9.12 16.91 -4.24
N HIS A 84 -9.30 15.59 -4.23
CA HIS A 84 -9.86 14.89 -3.08
C HIS A 84 -8.95 14.97 -1.84
N ARG A 85 -7.62 14.90 -2.04
CA ARG A 85 -6.64 15.07 -0.96
C ARG A 85 -6.74 16.48 -0.36
N LYS A 86 -6.87 17.51 -1.19
CA LYS A 86 -7.00 18.90 -0.74
C LYS A 86 -8.23 19.07 0.13
N ILE A 87 -9.38 18.52 -0.28
CA ILE A 87 -10.62 18.59 0.49
C ILE A 87 -10.44 17.94 1.86
N ILE A 88 -9.98 16.68 1.89
CA ILE A 88 -9.86 15.89 3.13
C ILE A 88 -8.82 16.49 4.08
N ASN A 89 -7.71 17.03 3.58
CA ASN A 89 -6.65 17.59 4.43
C ASN A 89 -7.14 18.68 5.41
N HIS A 90 -8.19 19.42 5.08
CA HIS A 90 -8.75 20.45 5.98
C HIS A 90 -9.33 19.83 7.27
N ALA A 91 -9.86 18.61 7.21
CA ALA A 91 -10.38 17.90 8.38
C ALA A 91 -9.25 17.41 9.32
N PHE A 92 -8.04 17.25 8.80
CA PHE A 92 -6.86 16.76 9.54
C PHE A 92 -5.90 17.90 9.94
N LEU A 93 -6.40 19.12 10.06
CA LEU A 93 -5.65 20.23 10.66
C LEU A 93 -5.40 19.95 12.15
N LEU A 94 -4.21 20.28 12.66
CA LEU A 94 -3.83 20.02 14.06
C LEU A 94 -4.83 20.60 15.06
N GLU A 95 -5.41 21.76 14.76
CA GLU A 95 -6.44 22.41 15.57
C GLU A 95 -7.74 21.59 15.67
N LYS A 96 -8.05 20.79 14.65
CA LYS A 96 -9.21 19.90 14.59
C LYS A 96 -8.91 18.50 15.14
N LEU A 97 -7.63 18.12 15.18
CA LEU A 97 -7.17 16.82 15.67
C LEU A 97 -6.92 16.80 17.18
N LYS A 98 -6.62 17.96 17.78
CA LYS A 98 -6.62 18.10 19.23
C LYS A 98 -8.07 18.03 19.71
N VAL A 99 -8.49 16.83 20.08
CA VAL A 99 -9.68 16.63 20.90
C VAL A 99 -9.47 17.43 22.18
N THR A 100 -10.43 18.30 22.52
CA THR A 100 -10.53 18.99 23.81
C THR A 100 -10.33 18.03 24.98
#